data_AF-A0A0A3YRI5-F1
#
_entry.id   AF-A0A0A3YRI5-F1
#
_cell.length_a   1.000
_cell.length_b   1.000
_cell.length_c   1.000
_cell.angle_alpha   90.00
_cell.angle_beta   90.00
_cell.angle_gamma   90.00
#
_symmetry.space_group_name_H-M   'P 1'
#
loop_
_entity.id
_entity.type
_entity.pdbx_description
1 polymer ?
#
loop_
_entity_poly.entity_id
_entity_poly.type
_entity_poly.pdbx_seq_one_letter_code
_entity_poly.pdbx_strand_id
1 'polypeptide(L)'
;MNKFMGFSIVAGCALLAGCMFTPTHESVSNYAVYDMKDMQNRTPDDVADIYIDTLKTIMSDVRVTRNLPPSPLPEQPGRFRLVNPLGNSGLGALAAANGASLNIPLCEGAYVVVASDTKGMSRWGENTRFYNCLWQYKDGWHLDWYVSFDKQSGGVSADAMASALVQSVTGDSRKNMKTYRENIIRKLNDKGLKTQLIESYPRE
;
A
#
# COMPACT_ATOMS: atom_id res chain seq x y z
N MET A 1 -66.68 26.98 10.80
CA MET A 1 -66.35 25.74 11.54
C MET A 1 -66.32 24.59 10.56
N ASN A 2 -65.15 24.24 10.01
CA ASN A 2 -65.00 23.06 9.15
C ASN A 2 -63.84 22.20 9.66
N LYS A 3 -64.13 20.89 9.70
CA LYS A 3 -63.41 19.84 10.43
C LYS A 3 -62.04 19.52 9.82
N PHE A 4 -61.10 19.23 10.73
CA PHE A 4 -59.85 18.51 10.51
C PHE A 4 -60.07 17.23 9.69
N MET A 5 -59.23 16.98 8.68
CA MET A 5 -59.10 15.66 8.06
C MET A 5 -57.63 15.35 7.73
N GLY A 6 -57.07 14.51 8.59
CA GLY A 6 -56.15 13.39 8.33
C GLY A 6 -55.05 13.51 7.27
N PHE A 7 -53.83 13.57 7.80
CA PHE A 7 -52.56 13.09 7.26
C PHE A 7 -52.67 11.73 6.52
N SER A 8 -52.00 11.60 5.37
CA SER A 8 -51.36 10.35 4.89
C SER A 8 -50.41 10.66 3.73
N ILE A 9 -49.16 11.03 4.05
CA ILE A 9 -48.05 11.00 3.09
C ILE A 9 -47.54 9.55 3.08
N VAL A 10 -47.94 8.79 2.06
CA VAL A 10 -47.42 7.44 1.83
C VAL A 10 -45.97 7.57 1.33
N ALA A 11 -45.06 7.05 2.15
CA ALA A 11 -43.64 6.93 1.87
C ALA A 11 -43.40 6.03 0.64
N GLY A 12 -43.09 6.65 -0.49
CA GLY A 12 -42.51 5.98 -1.66
C GLY A 12 -40.98 6.03 -1.60
N CYS A 13 -40.38 5.26 -0.69
CA CYS A 13 -38.94 4.99 -0.68
C CYS A 13 -38.73 3.48 -0.68
N ALA A 14 -38.98 2.85 -1.83
CA ALA A 14 -38.55 1.50 -2.10
C ALA A 14 -37.95 1.48 -3.51
N LEU A 15 -36.84 0.73 -3.65
CA LEU A 15 -36.24 0.21 -4.89
C LEU A 15 -34.90 0.77 -5.38
N LEU A 16 -34.01 1.24 -4.50
CA LEU A 16 -32.54 1.28 -4.80
C LEU A 16 -31.64 0.76 -3.66
N ALA A 17 -32.16 0.00 -2.69
CA ALA A 17 -31.36 -0.61 -1.61
C ALA A 17 -30.65 -1.92 -2.04
N GLY A 18 -30.10 -1.95 -3.26
CA GLY A 18 -29.38 -3.11 -3.78
C GLY A 18 -27.97 -3.22 -3.20
N CYS A 19 -27.73 -4.27 -2.41
CA CYS A 19 -26.43 -4.85 -2.07
C CYS A 19 -25.52 -4.17 -1.02
N MET A 20 -26.01 -3.28 -0.14
CA MET A 20 -25.19 -2.82 1.01
C MET A 20 -25.01 -3.89 2.11
N PHE A 21 -25.81 -4.95 2.11
CA PHE A 21 -25.86 -5.94 3.20
C PHE A 21 -24.87 -7.09 3.07
N THR A 22 -24.25 -7.29 1.91
CA THR A 22 -23.30 -8.38 1.69
C THR A 22 -21.88 -7.90 1.96
N PRO A 23 -21.13 -8.53 2.88
CA PRO A 23 -19.72 -8.24 3.07
C PRO A 23 -18.96 -8.50 1.76
N THR A 24 -18.21 -7.49 1.32
CA THR A 24 -17.34 -7.54 0.15
C THR A 24 -15.91 -7.38 0.63
N HIS A 25 -15.06 -8.34 0.28
CA HIS A 25 -13.63 -8.30 0.54
C HIS A 25 -12.90 -7.89 -0.74
N GLU A 26 -12.14 -6.81 -0.67
CA GLU A 26 -11.35 -6.28 -1.78
C GLU A 26 -9.89 -6.23 -1.36
N SER A 27 -9.00 -6.78 -2.18
CA SER A 27 -7.56 -6.63 -2.01
C SER A 27 -7.05 -5.68 -3.09
N VAL A 28 -6.47 -4.56 -2.67
CA VAL A 28 -6.01 -3.49 -3.54
C VAL A 28 -4.50 -3.38 -3.43
N SER A 29 -3.84 -3.27 -4.59
CA SER A 29 -2.39 -3.11 -4.69
C SER A 29 -2.03 -1.86 -5.47
N ASN A 30 -1.08 -1.08 -4.94
CA ASN A 30 -0.50 0.07 -5.61
C ASN A 30 1.02 -0.09 -5.67
N TYR A 31 1.63 0.52 -6.67
CA TYR A 31 3.09 0.64 -6.70
C TYR A 31 3.53 1.97 -7.30
N ALA A 32 4.75 2.35 -6.99
CA ALA A 32 5.45 3.44 -7.63
C ALA A 32 6.94 3.14 -7.70
N VAL A 33 7.55 3.54 -8.80
CA VAL A 33 8.94 3.25 -9.11
C VAL A 33 9.66 4.53 -9.42
N TYR A 34 10.83 4.67 -8.81
CA TYR A 34 11.63 5.87 -8.85
C TYR A 34 13.05 5.55 -9.29
N ASP A 35 13.57 6.38 -10.19
CA ASP A 35 15.02 6.56 -10.31
C ASP A 35 15.49 7.53 -9.25
N MET A 36 16.63 7.26 -8.63
CA MET A 36 17.19 8.08 -7.57
C MET A 36 18.68 8.29 -7.77
N LYS A 37 19.12 9.56 -7.72
CA LYS A 37 20.53 9.96 -7.80
C LYS A 37 20.98 10.52 -6.46
N ASP A 38 22.15 10.11 -6.01
CA ASP A 38 22.80 10.73 -4.87
C ASP A 38 23.64 11.93 -5.32
N MET A 39 23.25 13.12 -4.93
CA MET A 39 23.95 14.36 -5.31
C MET A 39 25.24 14.58 -4.51
N GLN A 40 25.50 13.76 -3.49
CA GLN A 40 26.63 13.93 -2.57
C GLN A 40 27.70 12.83 -2.74
N ASN A 41 27.56 11.92 -3.71
CA ASN A 41 28.49 10.82 -3.98
C ASN A 41 28.86 10.01 -2.72
N ARG A 42 27.89 9.70 -1.88
CA ARG A 42 28.08 8.93 -0.64
C ARG A 42 28.31 7.46 -0.94
N THR A 43 28.74 6.72 0.08
CA THR A 43 28.91 5.27 -0.05
C THR A 43 27.55 4.57 -0.20
N PRO A 44 27.52 3.34 -0.77
CA PRO A 44 26.28 2.56 -0.84
C PRO A 44 25.58 2.38 0.51
N ASP A 45 26.37 2.19 1.57
CA ASP A 45 25.86 2.05 2.93
C ASP A 45 25.24 3.33 3.47
N ASP A 46 25.86 4.49 3.23
CA ASP A 46 25.29 5.77 3.66
C ASP A 46 23.93 6.04 2.99
N VAL A 47 23.82 5.74 1.69
CA VAL A 47 22.55 5.89 0.96
C VAL A 47 21.49 4.94 1.52
N ALA A 48 21.86 3.68 1.79
CA ALA A 48 20.98 2.70 2.41
C ALA A 48 20.53 3.13 3.82
N ASP A 49 21.43 3.65 4.64
CA ASP A 49 21.14 4.16 5.99
C ASP A 49 20.12 5.28 5.94
N ILE A 50 20.38 6.30 5.11
CA ILE A 50 19.47 7.43 4.90
C ILE A 50 18.09 6.96 4.45
N TYR A 51 18.06 6.02 3.51
CA TYR A 51 16.84 5.46 2.97
C TYR A 51 16.03 4.74 4.06
N ILE A 52 16.67 3.80 4.77
CA ILE A 52 16.05 3.03 5.85
C ILE A 52 15.56 3.93 6.98
N ASP A 53 16.37 4.91 7.40
CA ASP A 53 15.99 5.82 8.48
C ASP A 53 14.84 6.73 8.08
N THR A 54 14.79 7.16 6.82
CA THR A 54 13.63 7.89 6.28
C THR A 54 12.35 7.05 6.40
N LEU A 55 12.40 5.77 6.02
CA LEU A 55 11.25 4.86 6.14
C LEU A 55 10.83 4.67 7.61
N LYS A 56 11.78 4.50 8.53
CA LYS A 56 11.50 4.38 9.98
C LYS A 56 10.80 5.60 10.57
N THR A 57 10.99 6.81 10.01
CA THR A 57 10.27 8.01 10.48
C THR A 57 8.81 8.07 10.04
N ILE A 58 8.40 7.22 9.09
CA ILE A 58 7.09 7.27 8.44
C ILE A 58 6.29 5.99 8.72
N MET A 59 6.97 4.86 8.80
CA MET A 59 6.40 3.52 8.85
C MET A 59 6.58 2.90 10.23
N SER A 60 5.67 1.99 10.60
CA SER A 60 5.72 1.23 11.85
C SER A 60 6.11 -0.22 11.58
N ASP A 61 6.68 -0.92 12.57
CA ASP A 61 7.06 -2.34 12.46
C ASP A 61 7.93 -2.64 11.22
N VAL A 62 8.97 -1.81 11.04
CA VAL A 62 9.86 -1.86 9.88
C VAL A 62 10.84 -3.03 10.03
N ARG A 63 10.83 -3.93 9.07
CA ARG A 63 11.75 -5.08 8.95
C ARG A 63 12.66 -4.87 7.77
N VAL A 64 13.96 -4.89 8.01
CA VAL A 64 14.98 -4.53 7.01
C VAL A 64 15.83 -5.75 6.72
N THR A 65 16.04 -6.03 5.44
CA THR A 65 17.04 -6.96 4.93
C THR A 65 18.06 -6.18 4.11
N ARG A 66 19.35 -6.32 4.45
CA ARG A 66 20.45 -5.80 3.65
C ARG A 66 21.15 -6.95 2.95
N ASN A 67 21.33 -6.81 1.65
CA ASN A 67 22.07 -7.76 0.83
C ASN A 67 23.42 -7.17 0.44
N LEU A 68 24.29 -8.02 -0.11
CA LEU A 68 25.53 -7.55 -0.71
C LEU A 68 25.21 -6.73 -1.97
N PRO A 69 25.95 -5.63 -2.24
CA PRO A 69 25.77 -4.89 -3.47
C PRO A 69 26.27 -5.76 -4.64
N PRO A 70 25.58 -5.75 -5.79
CA PRO A 70 26.02 -6.51 -6.95
C PRO A 70 27.39 -6.02 -7.43
N SER A 71 28.30 -6.95 -7.74
CA SER A 71 29.62 -6.65 -8.29
C SER A 71 29.88 -7.53 -9.53
N PRO A 72 30.07 -6.95 -10.73
CA PRO A 72 29.98 -5.51 -11.04
C PRO A 72 28.55 -4.95 -10.91
N LEU A 73 28.42 -3.63 -10.80
CA LEU A 73 27.10 -2.98 -10.81
C LEU A 73 26.38 -3.23 -12.15
N PRO A 74 25.08 -3.57 -12.13
CA PRO A 74 24.32 -3.83 -13.34
C PRO A 74 24.07 -2.53 -14.14
N GLU A 75 23.99 -2.66 -15.47
CA GLU A 75 23.68 -1.55 -16.39
C GLU A 75 22.25 -1.01 -16.18
N GLN A 76 21.31 -1.90 -15.89
CA GLN A 76 19.90 -1.58 -15.68
C GLN A 76 19.49 -1.98 -14.27
N PRO A 77 18.59 -1.23 -13.64
CA PRO A 77 18.09 -1.60 -12.34
C PRO A 77 17.23 -2.87 -12.37
N GLY A 78 17.15 -3.55 -11.23
CA GLY A 78 16.18 -4.63 -11.03
C GLY A 78 14.75 -4.10 -10.90
N ARG A 79 13.79 -5.02 -10.78
CA ARG A 79 12.37 -4.71 -10.58
C ARG A 79 11.72 -5.76 -9.69
N PHE A 80 10.79 -5.34 -8.83
CA PHE A 80 9.99 -6.28 -8.05
C PHE A 80 9.14 -7.17 -8.96
N ARG A 81 8.94 -8.43 -8.55
CA ARG A 81 7.99 -9.35 -9.18
C ARG A 81 7.01 -9.85 -8.14
N LEU A 82 5.72 -9.76 -8.41
CA LEU A 82 4.72 -10.33 -7.51
C LEU A 82 4.76 -11.86 -7.61
N VAL A 83 4.91 -12.49 -6.45
CA VAL A 83 4.87 -13.95 -6.33
C VAL A 83 3.82 -14.35 -5.30
N ASN A 84 3.13 -15.45 -5.58
CA ASN A 84 2.28 -16.09 -4.59
C ASN A 84 3.02 -17.30 -4.02
N PRO A 85 3.56 -17.22 -2.79
CA PRO A 85 4.35 -18.31 -2.21
C PRO A 85 3.51 -19.57 -1.96
N LEU A 86 2.19 -19.44 -1.90
CA LEU A 86 1.25 -20.53 -1.67
C LEU A 86 0.53 -20.98 -2.95
N GLY A 87 0.79 -20.35 -4.10
CA GLY A 87 -0.04 -20.46 -5.32
C GLY A 87 -0.23 -21.88 -5.86
N ASN A 88 0.71 -22.79 -5.56
CA ASN A 88 0.68 -24.19 -6.01
C ASN A 88 0.46 -25.18 -4.85
N SER A 89 -0.10 -24.72 -3.73
CA SER A 89 -0.37 -25.54 -2.54
C SER A 89 -1.86 -25.68 -2.29
N GLY A 90 -2.28 -26.77 -1.63
CA GLY A 90 -3.67 -26.93 -1.18
C GLY A 90 -4.12 -25.81 -0.24
N LEU A 91 -3.19 -25.23 0.53
CA LEU A 91 -3.44 -24.05 1.36
C LEU A 91 -3.74 -22.81 0.51
N GLY A 92 -3.01 -22.60 -0.59
CA GLY A 92 -3.27 -21.51 -1.52
C GLY A 92 -4.63 -21.64 -2.21
N ALA A 93 -5.02 -22.86 -2.60
CA ALA A 93 -6.35 -23.13 -3.15
C ALA A 93 -7.47 -22.83 -2.14
N LEU A 94 -7.28 -23.22 -0.88
CA LEU A 94 -8.24 -22.92 0.19
C LEU A 94 -8.32 -21.40 0.49
N ALA A 95 -7.19 -20.71 0.53
CA ALA A 95 -7.14 -19.27 0.73
C ALA A 95 -7.87 -18.52 -0.40
N ALA A 96 -7.58 -18.89 -1.65
CA ALA A 96 -8.23 -18.31 -2.82
C ALA A 96 -9.75 -18.57 -2.84
N ALA A 97 -10.19 -19.77 -2.43
CA ALA A 97 -11.62 -20.09 -2.30
C ALA A 97 -12.34 -19.21 -1.25
N ASN A 98 -11.60 -18.67 -0.27
CA ASN A 98 -12.10 -17.72 0.72
C ASN A 98 -11.84 -16.24 0.35
N GLY A 99 -11.47 -15.97 -0.90
CA GLY A 99 -11.20 -14.61 -1.39
C GLY A 99 -9.87 -14.01 -0.89
N ALA A 100 -9.03 -14.78 -0.20
CA ALA A 100 -7.72 -14.34 0.22
C ALA A 100 -6.69 -14.57 -0.89
N SER A 101 -5.95 -13.52 -1.24
CA SER A 101 -4.85 -13.58 -2.21
C SER A 101 -3.58 -13.08 -1.57
N LEU A 102 -2.58 -13.97 -1.44
CA LEU A 102 -1.28 -13.62 -0.86
C LEU A 102 -0.28 -13.35 -1.98
N ASN A 103 -0.20 -12.10 -2.42
CA ASN A 103 0.85 -11.64 -3.34
C ASN A 103 1.90 -10.86 -2.55
N ILE A 104 3.16 -11.26 -2.70
CA ILE A 104 4.30 -10.62 -2.04
C ILE A 104 5.29 -10.20 -3.14
N PRO A 105 5.85 -8.98 -3.09
CA PRO A 105 6.90 -8.59 -4.03
C PRO A 105 8.21 -9.29 -3.69
N LEU A 106 8.76 -9.97 -4.69
CA LEU A 106 10.11 -10.52 -4.69
C LEU A 106 11.07 -9.49 -5.29
N CYS A 107 12.06 -9.07 -4.51
CA CYS A 107 13.02 -8.04 -4.87
C CYS A 107 14.42 -8.62 -5.06
N GLU A 108 14.57 -9.40 -6.12
CA GLU A 108 15.80 -10.11 -6.44
C GLU A 108 16.93 -9.14 -6.78
N GLY A 109 18.09 -9.31 -6.15
CA GLY A 109 19.26 -8.45 -6.35
C GLY A 109 19.14 -7.04 -5.74
N ALA A 110 18.08 -6.76 -4.97
CA ALA A 110 17.95 -5.48 -4.26
C ALA A 110 19.01 -5.38 -3.16
N TYR A 111 19.65 -4.23 -3.05
CA TYR A 111 20.60 -3.94 -1.99
C TYR A 111 19.91 -3.87 -0.62
N VAL A 112 18.74 -3.25 -0.59
CA VAL A 112 17.90 -3.17 0.61
C VAL A 112 16.49 -3.60 0.27
N VAL A 113 15.90 -4.44 1.13
CA VAL A 113 14.47 -4.77 1.12
C VAL A 113 13.88 -4.39 2.48
N VAL A 114 12.82 -3.60 2.47
CA VAL A 114 12.12 -3.15 3.67
C VAL A 114 10.66 -3.56 3.61
N ALA A 115 10.21 -4.36 4.57
CA ALA A 115 8.82 -4.71 4.76
C ALA A 115 8.26 -4.03 6.02
N SER A 116 6.98 -3.66 6.00
CA SER A 116 6.32 -3.04 7.16
C SER A 116 4.83 -3.33 7.13
N ASP A 117 4.27 -3.60 8.31
CA ASP A 117 2.82 -3.73 8.51
C ASP A 117 2.34 -2.54 9.34
N THR A 118 1.43 -1.74 8.80
CA THR A 118 0.78 -0.70 9.63
C THR A 118 -0.46 -1.27 10.29
N LYS A 119 -0.45 -1.30 11.62
CA LYS A 119 -1.60 -1.72 12.44
C LYS A 119 -2.61 -0.59 12.67
N GLY A 120 -2.33 0.62 12.18
CA GLY A 120 -3.13 1.82 12.47
C GLY A 120 -4.62 1.70 12.13
N MET A 121 -4.96 0.90 11.11
CA MET A 121 -6.34 0.65 10.69
C MET A 121 -6.78 -0.82 10.85
N SER A 122 -5.93 -1.65 11.48
CA SER A 122 -6.25 -3.07 11.74
C SER A 122 -7.52 -3.25 12.57
N ARG A 123 -7.79 -2.31 13.50
CA ARG A 123 -9.02 -2.28 14.32
C ARG A 123 -10.28 -1.97 13.51
N TRP A 124 -10.13 -1.46 12.29
CA TRP A 124 -11.22 -1.04 11.40
C TRP A 124 -11.35 -1.95 10.16
N GLY A 125 -10.69 -3.12 10.19
CA GLY A 125 -10.77 -4.12 9.13
C GLY A 125 -9.85 -3.87 7.94
N GLU A 126 -8.86 -2.98 8.07
CA GLU A 126 -7.85 -2.76 7.03
C GLU A 126 -6.47 -3.22 7.50
N ASN A 127 -5.85 -4.10 6.72
CA ASN A 127 -4.46 -4.51 6.93
C ASN A 127 -3.62 -4.02 5.75
N THR A 128 -2.74 -3.06 5.99
CA THR A 128 -1.87 -2.49 4.95
C THR A 128 -0.44 -2.97 5.15
N ARG A 129 0.11 -3.56 4.09
CA ARG A 129 1.47 -4.10 4.03
C ARG A 129 2.27 -3.31 3.01
N PHE A 130 3.39 -2.79 3.42
CA PHE A 130 4.32 -2.06 2.58
C PHE A 130 5.58 -2.89 2.33
N TYR A 131 6.08 -2.79 1.12
CA TYR A 131 7.33 -3.36 0.69
C TYR A 131 8.09 -2.32 -0.11
N ASN A 132 9.36 -2.16 0.21
CA ASN A 132 10.22 -1.21 -0.48
C ASN A 132 11.52 -1.88 -0.84
N CYS A 133 11.98 -1.67 -2.06
CA CYS A 133 13.13 -2.33 -2.60
C CYS A 133 14.04 -1.32 -3.27
N LEU A 134 15.32 -1.35 -2.88
CA LEU A 134 16.33 -0.41 -3.33
C LEU A 134 17.44 -1.18 -4.03
N TRP A 135 17.61 -0.95 -5.34
CA TRP A 135 18.73 -1.49 -6.12
C TRP A 135 19.77 -0.42 -6.37
N GLN A 136 21.03 -0.82 -6.37
CA GLN A 136 22.12 -0.04 -6.92
C GLN A 136 22.38 -0.49 -8.36
N TYR A 137 22.55 0.46 -9.28
CA TYR A 137 22.93 0.22 -10.67
C TYR A 137 23.92 1.29 -11.12
N LYS A 138 24.50 1.16 -12.31
CA LYS A 138 25.62 2.01 -12.74
C LYS A 138 25.36 3.51 -12.66
N ASP A 139 24.14 3.95 -13.02
CA ASP A 139 23.82 5.37 -13.04
C ASP A 139 23.18 5.86 -11.74
N GLY A 140 22.96 5.01 -10.72
CA GLY A 140 22.39 5.43 -9.45
C GLY A 140 21.60 4.35 -8.73
N TRP A 141 20.39 4.70 -8.30
CA TRP A 141 19.56 3.87 -7.46
C TRP A 141 18.16 3.72 -8.05
N HIS A 142 17.57 2.55 -7.87
CA HIS A 142 16.20 2.28 -8.26
C HIS A 142 15.39 1.89 -7.04
N LEU A 143 14.28 2.59 -6.85
CA LEU A 143 13.40 2.42 -5.72
C LEU A 143 12.05 1.94 -6.21
N ASP A 144 11.69 0.74 -5.81
CA ASP A 144 10.33 0.24 -5.94
C ASP A 144 9.61 0.35 -4.61
N TRP A 145 8.47 1.02 -4.63
CA TRP A 145 7.52 1.09 -3.54
C TRP A 145 6.30 0.28 -3.93
N TYR A 146 6.00 -0.79 -3.19
CA TYR A 146 4.81 -1.60 -3.35
C TYR A 146 4.00 -1.59 -2.06
N VAL A 147 2.69 -1.51 -2.20
CA VAL A 147 1.79 -1.59 -1.05
C VAL A 147 0.53 -2.34 -1.42
N SER A 148 0.09 -3.20 -0.51
CA SER A 148 -1.18 -3.92 -0.60
C SER A 148 -2.01 -3.64 0.63
N PHE A 149 -3.32 -3.50 0.48
CA PHE A 149 -4.24 -3.51 1.61
C PHE A 149 -5.49 -4.31 1.31
N ASP A 150 -5.97 -4.99 2.33
CA ASP A 150 -7.22 -5.73 2.30
C ASP A 150 -8.29 -4.86 2.97
N LYS A 151 -9.43 -4.66 2.31
CA LYS A 151 -10.56 -3.91 2.82
C LYS A 151 -11.81 -4.77 2.81
N GLN A 152 -12.54 -4.76 3.92
CA GLN A 152 -13.91 -5.26 3.98
C GLN A 152 -14.88 -4.07 3.91
N SER A 153 -15.88 -4.17 3.04
CA SER A 153 -16.97 -3.18 2.91
C SER A 153 -18.34 -3.87 2.90
N GLY A 154 -19.39 -3.14 3.25
CA GLY A 154 -20.73 -3.71 3.39
C GLY A 154 -20.90 -4.63 4.62
N GLY A 155 -22.11 -5.15 4.81
CA GLY A 155 -22.47 -5.95 5.99
C GLY A 155 -23.24 -5.15 7.05
N VAL A 156 -23.91 -5.88 7.95
CA VAL A 156 -24.83 -5.31 8.97
C VAL A 156 -24.25 -5.29 10.39
N SER A 157 -22.98 -5.66 10.58
CA SER A 157 -22.37 -5.62 11.91
C SER A 157 -22.10 -4.18 12.35
N ALA A 158 -22.19 -3.93 13.67
CA ALA A 158 -21.88 -2.62 14.25
C ALA A 158 -20.47 -2.14 13.88
N ASP A 159 -19.51 -3.07 13.81
CA ASP A 159 -18.13 -2.79 13.41
C ASP A 159 -18.01 -2.38 11.93
N ALA A 160 -18.77 -3.02 11.03
CA ALA A 160 -18.77 -2.67 9.61
C ALA A 160 -19.37 -1.28 9.39
N MET A 161 -20.44 -0.95 10.11
CA MET A 161 -21.06 0.38 10.06
C MET A 161 -20.15 1.46 10.65
N ALA A 162 -19.50 1.18 11.79
CA ALA A 162 -18.54 2.09 12.41
C ALA A 162 -17.32 2.34 11.51
N SER A 163 -16.78 1.30 10.88
CA SER A 163 -15.67 1.42 9.93
C SER A 163 -16.06 2.26 8.70
N ALA A 164 -17.24 2.03 8.13
CA ALA A 164 -17.74 2.82 7.00
C ALA A 164 -17.91 4.31 7.36
N LEU A 165 -18.40 4.62 8.55
CA LEU A 165 -18.52 5.98 9.07
C LEU A 165 -17.15 6.66 9.21
N VAL A 166 -16.17 6.00 9.83
CA VAL A 166 -14.81 6.55 9.99
C VAL A 166 -14.18 6.78 8.62
N GLN A 167 -14.22 5.81 7.71
CA GLN A 167 -13.67 5.93 6.36
C GLN A 167 -14.32 7.04 5.53
N SER A 168 -15.60 7.34 5.77
CA SER A 168 -16.30 8.44 5.07
C SER A 168 -15.73 9.82 5.45
N VAL A 169 -15.21 9.96 6.68
CA VAL A 169 -14.64 11.19 7.22
C VAL A 169 -13.13 11.27 6.98
N THR A 170 -12.40 10.18 7.25
CA THR A 170 -10.93 10.15 7.18
C THR A 170 -10.38 9.85 5.79
N GLY A 171 -11.23 9.44 4.85
CA GLY A 171 -10.81 8.79 3.61
C GLY A 171 -10.39 7.33 3.86
N ASP A 172 -10.18 6.59 2.77
CA ASP A 172 -9.65 5.23 2.82
C ASP A 172 -8.11 5.22 2.73
N SER A 173 -7.49 4.05 2.93
CA SER A 173 -6.03 3.89 2.89
C SER A 173 -5.41 4.42 1.58
N ARG A 174 -6.15 4.45 0.46
CA ARG A 174 -5.65 4.90 -0.85
C ARG A 174 -5.27 6.38 -0.85
N LYS A 175 -6.05 7.24 -0.20
CA LYS A 175 -5.70 8.67 -0.08
C LYS A 175 -4.47 8.87 0.79
N ASN A 176 -4.37 8.13 1.88
CA ASN A 176 -3.23 8.22 2.80
C ASN A 176 -1.93 7.72 2.16
N MET A 177 -2.01 6.71 1.27
CA MET A 177 -0.87 6.16 0.52
C MET A 177 -0.12 7.18 -0.33
N LYS A 178 -0.84 8.03 -1.07
CA LYS A 178 -0.21 9.08 -1.88
C LYS A 178 0.62 10.00 -1.00
N THR A 179 0.07 10.42 0.12
CA THR A 179 0.74 11.25 1.12
C THR A 179 1.94 10.55 1.77
N TYR A 180 1.84 9.25 2.10
CA TYR A 180 2.96 8.47 2.62
C TYR A 180 4.14 8.48 1.66
N ARG A 181 3.89 8.14 0.40
CA ARG A 181 4.89 8.10 -0.66
C ARG A 181 5.50 9.48 -0.91
N GLU A 182 4.68 10.53 -1.02
CA GLU A 182 5.16 11.91 -1.19
C GLU A 182 6.05 12.36 -0.03
N ASN A 183 5.71 11.98 1.21
CA ASN A 183 6.53 12.30 2.38
C ASN A 183 7.87 11.56 2.38
N ILE A 184 7.91 10.29 1.95
CA ILE A 184 9.16 9.54 1.77
C ILE A 184 10.02 10.29 0.74
N ILE A 185 9.47 10.52 -0.46
CA ILE A 185 10.16 11.15 -1.57
C ILE A 185 10.67 12.54 -1.22
N ARG A 186 9.86 13.37 -0.56
CA ARG A 186 10.27 14.68 -0.06
C ARG A 186 11.45 14.59 0.91
N LYS A 187 11.38 13.72 1.92
CA LYS A 187 12.47 13.56 2.90
C LYS A 187 13.76 13.03 2.27
N LEU A 188 13.67 12.15 1.26
CA LEU A 188 14.84 11.69 0.51
C LEU A 188 15.46 12.85 -0.28
N ASN A 189 14.65 13.64 -0.98
CA ASN A 189 15.09 14.83 -1.70
C ASN A 189 15.75 15.87 -0.76
N ASP A 190 15.15 16.11 0.42
CA ASP A 190 15.69 17.02 1.45
C ASP A 190 17.07 16.55 1.97
N LYS A 191 17.35 15.25 1.91
CA LYS A 191 18.64 14.63 2.27
C LYS A 191 19.61 14.49 1.09
N GLY A 192 19.32 15.12 -0.05
CA GLY A 192 20.20 15.13 -1.22
C GLY A 192 20.08 13.91 -2.15
N LEU A 193 19.06 13.07 -1.96
CA LEU A 193 18.75 11.97 -2.87
C LEU A 193 17.66 12.42 -3.84
N LYS A 194 18.05 12.85 -5.05
CA LYS A 194 17.11 13.35 -6.07
C LYS A 194 16.36 12.19 -6.70
N THR A 195 15.04 12.24 -6.64
CA THR A 195 14.14 11.19 -7.12
C THR A 195 13.34 11.63 -8.33
N GLN A 196 13.14 10.72 -9.28
CA GLN A 196 12.31 10.89 -10.47
C GLN A 196 11.32 9.72 -10.57
N LEU A 197 10.04 10.02 -10.68
CA LEU A 197 9.02 8.99 -10.91
C LEU A 197 9.19 8.40 -12.32
N ILE A 198 9.32 7.08 -12.40
CA ILE A 198 9.41 6.33 -13.66
C ILE A 198 8.06 5.72 -14.00
N GLU A 199 7.38 5.15 -13.00
CA GLU A 199 6.12 4.44 -13.21
C GLU A 199 5.29 4.42 -11.93
N SER A 200 3.96 4.39 -12.05
CA SER A 200 3.07 4.13 -10.93
C SER A 200 1.79 3.42 -11.36
N TYR A 201 1.21 2.70 -10.40
CA TYR A 201 -0.15 2.21 -10.47
C TYR A 201 -0.90 2.55 -9.17
N PRO A 202 -2.06 3.22 -9.26
CA PRO A 202 -2.65 3.81 -10.47
C PRO A 202 -1.73 4.88 -11.10
N ARG A 203 -1.91 5.14 -12.40
CA ARG A 203 -1.14 6.18 -13.11
C ARG A 203 -1.55 7.56 -12.59
N GLU A 204 -0.56 8.40 -12.35
CA GLU A 204 -0.74 9.82 -11.97
C GLU A 204 -0.81 10.75 -13.18
#